data_AF-A0A8T1BGS1-F1
#
_entry.id   AF-A0A8T1BGS1-F1
#
_cell.length_a   1.000
_cell.length_b   1.000
_cell.length_c   1.000
_cell.angle_alpha   90.00
_cell.angle_beta   90.00
_cell.angle_gamma   90.00
#
_symmetry.space_group_name_H-M   'P 1'
#
loop_
_entity.id
_entity.type
_entity.pdbx_description
1 polymer ?
#
loop_
_entity_poly.entity_id
_entity_poly.type
_entity_poly.pdbx_seq_one_letter_code
_entity_poly.pdbx_strand_id
1 'polypeptide(L)'
;MLEMIERSCKLVFPDMGATVCLFSDASPTGYALVLTQVCHWQESVPVEQQQCELLICHGGLLKGAQKNRFIVEKAGYPFVKACKDLDNMLAREEGFHVYWNHSNLNKIFAPDREVNHHVKARLQHRALTLGGCRYIIHHIAGESNLWADFILCWGHPTLPTVVEALAIKRVTTRSAQTLS
;
A
#
# COMPACT_ATOMS: atom_id res chain seq x y z
N MET A 1 13.08 13.43 6.69
CA MET A 1 12.83 13.13 5.26
C MET A 1 14.14 12.98 4.49
N LEU A 2 14.94 14.05 4.34
CA LEU A 2 16.26 13.99 3.66
C LEU A 2 17.23 12.98 4.31
N GLU A 3 17.31 12.94 5.64
CA GLU A 3 18.19 11.99 6.35
C GLU A 3 17.85 10.51 6.09
N MET A 4 16.58 10.17 5.88
CA MET A 4 16.18 8.79 5.56
C MET A 4 16.60 8.44 4.12
N ILE A 5 16.39 9.35 3.18
CA ILE A 5 16.79 9.17 1.77
C ILE A 5 18.32 9.09 1.66
N GLU A 6 19.03 9.99 2.34
CA GLU A 6 20.49 10.06 2.39
C GLU A 6 21.12 8.76 2.91
N ARG A 7 20.51 8.16 3.94
CA ARG A 7 20.92 6.84 4.47
C ARG A 7 20.58 5.67 3.53
N SER A 8 19.57 5.83 2.68
CA SER A 8 19.04 4.76 1.79
C SER A 8 19.57 4.80 0.35
N CYS A 9 20.47 5.72 0.00
CA CYS A 9 20.91 5.97 -1.38
C CYS A 9 21.75 4.86 -2.05
N LYS A 10 22.04 3.75 -1.36
CA LYS A 10 22.66 2.58 -1.98
C LYS A 10 21.58 1.53 -2.24
N LEU A 11 21.33 1.24 -3.51
CA LEU A 11 20.64 0.00 -3.88
C LEU A 11 21.49 -1.17 -3.36
N VAL A 12 20.99 -1.86 -2.34
CA VAL A 12 21.68 -2.99 -1.72
C VAL A 12 21.17 -4.30 -2.31
N PHE A 13 22.04 -5.31 -2.39
CA PHE A 13 21.59 -6.65 -2.74
C PHE A 13 20.68 -7.20 -1.65
N PRO A 14 19.58 -7.88 -2.02
CA PRO A 14 18.68 -8.48 -1.02
C PRO A 14 19.41 -9.52 -0.17
N ASP A 15 19.40 -9.33 1.14
CA ASP A 15 19.84 -10.36 2.09
C ASP A 15 18.67 -11.30 2.40
N MET A 16 18.92 -12.60 2.49
CA MET A 16 17.92 -13.61 2.83
C MET A 16 17.55 -13.60 4.32
N GLY A 17 18.46 -13.15 5.19
CA GLY A 17 18.22 -13.03 6.64
C GLY A 17 17.62 -11.69 7.07
N ALA A 18 17.55 -10.70 6.17
CA ALA A 18 17.01 -9.39 6.51
C ALA A 18 15.48 -9.37 6.52
N THR A 19 14.92 -8.55 7.40
CA THR A 19 13.48 -8.30 7.44
C THR A 19 13.10 -7.36 6.31
N VAL A 20 12.15 -7.77 5.46
CA VAL A 20 11.71 -6.97 4.32
C VAL A 20 10.47 -6.14 4.68
N CYS A 21 10.49 -4.87 4.29
CA CYS A 21 9.36 -3.95 4.44
C CYS A 21 8.91 -3.41 3.08
N LEU A 22 7.62 -3.51 2.82
CA LEU A 22 6.95 -2.95 1.65
C LEU A 22 6.10 -1.76 2.06
N PHE A 23 6.49 -0.58 1.60
CA PHE A 23 5.69 0.64 1.72
C PHE A 23 4.87 0.81 0.47
N SER A 24 3.58 1.09 0.61
CA SER A 24 2.71 1.30 -0.54
C SER A 24 1.79 2.49 -0.32
N ASP A 25 1.52 3.20 -1.42
CA ASP A 25 0.50 4.24 -1.47
C ASP A 25 -0.12 4.30 -2.86
N ALA A 26 -1.33 4.85 -2.96
CA ALA A 26 -1.99 5.01 -4.26
C ALA A 26 -2.87 6.26 -4.30
N SER A 27 -2.87 6.90 -5.46
CA SER A 27 -3.81 7.96 -5.80
C SER A 27 -4.91 7.43 -6.73
N PRO A 28 -5.93 8.24 -7.05
CA PRO A 28 -6.92 7.86 -8.06
C PRO A 28 -6.33 7.55 -9.45
N THR A 29 -5.14 8.10 -9.74
CA THR A 29 -4.48 8.12 -11.05
C THR A 29 -3.17 7.34 -11.09
N GLY A 30 -2.53 7.08 -9.95
CA GLY A 30 -1.22 6.43 -9.87
C GLY A 30 -1.04 5.58 -8.63
N TYR A 31 0.12 4.94 -8.53
CA TYR A 31 0.51 4.10 -7.41
C TYR A 31 2.01 4.22 -7.17
N ALA A 32 2.39 3.92 -5.94
CA ALA A 32 3.76 3.83 -5.48
C ALA A 32 3.94 2.59 -4.62
N LEU A 33 5.08 1.93 -4.80
CA LEU A 33 5.56 0.89 -3.90
C LEU A 33 7.07 1.07 -3.70
N VAL A 34 7.51 0.91 -2.46
CA VAL A 34 8.93 0.95 -2.11
C VAL A 34 9.25 -0.25 -1.25
N LEU A 35 10.24 -1.02 -1.68
CA LEU A 35 10.72 -2.19 -0.98
C LEU A 35 12.04 -1.88 -0.30
N THR A 36 12.15 -2.28 0.96
CA THR A 36 13.29 -2.01 1.82
C THR A 36 13.63 -3.28 2.58
N GLN A 37 14.85 -3.32 3.12
CA GLN A 37 15.24 -4.35 4.06
C GLN A 37 15.90 -3.75 5.31
N VAL A 38 15.87 -4.50 6.40
CA VAL A 38 16.55 -4.18 7.65
C VAL A 38 17.28 -5.43 8.11
N CYS A 39 18.62 -5.41 8.03
CA CYS A 39 19.47 -6.56 8.39
C CYS A 39 19.48 -6.84 9.90
N HIS A 40 19.30 -5.79 10.71
CA HIS A 40 19.26 -5.88 12.16
C HIS A 40 17.95 -5.30 12.69
N TRP A 41 16.87 -6.06 12.51
CA TRP A 41 15.54 -5.65 12.92
C TRP A 41 15.45 -5.43 14.44
N GLN A 42 14.84 -4.32 14.85
CA GLN A 42 14.64 -3.97 16.27
C GLN A 42 13.16 -3.88 16.60
N GLU A 43 12.60 -4.87 17.30
CA GLU A 43 11.14 -4.95 17.53
C GLU A 43 10.54 -3.73 18.24
N SER A 44 11.29 -3.09 19.13
CA SER A 44 10.82 -1.93 19.91
C SER A 44 10.92 -0.60 19.16
N VAL A 45 11.48 -0.60 17.95
CA VAL A 45 11.75 0.63 17.18
C VAL A 45 10.75 0.73 16.04
N PRO A 46 10.08 1.89 15.86
CA PRO A 46 9.11 2.05 14.79
C PRO A 46 9.82 2.12 13.44
N VAL A 47 9.14 1.74 12.36
CA VAL A 47 9.76 1.48 11.05
C VAL A 47 10.48 2.70 10.46
N GLU A 48 10.03 3.91 10.82
CA GLU A 48 10.62 5.18 10.38
C GLU A 48 12.00 5.44 11.00
N GLN A 49 12.32 4.75 12.10
CA GLN A 49 13.58 4.87 12.82
C GLN A 49 14.49 3.65 12.61
N GLN A 50 14.01 2.61 11.93
CA GLN A 50 14.82 1.45 11.55
C GLN A 50 15.91 1.84 10.54
N GLN A 51 17.00 1.08 10.51
CA GLN A 51 18.03 1.21 9.47
C GLN A 51 17.57 0.52 8.19
N CYS A 52 16.60 1.16 7.50
CA CYS A 52 16.04 0.69 6.25
C CYS A 52 17.01 0.92 5.09
N GLU A 53 17.45 -0.16 4.46
CA GLU A 53 18.18 -0.16 3.20
C GLU A 53 17.19 -0.26 2.04
N LEU A 54 17.37 0.57 1.02
CA LEU A 54 16.48 0.58 -0.14
C LEU A 54 16.81 -0.57 -1.09
N LEU A 55 15.80 -1.38 -1.42
CA LEU A 55 15.90 -2.43 -2.43
C LEU A 55 15.32 -2.00 -3.77
N ILE A 56 14.08 -1.50 -3.80
CA ILE A 56 13.40 -1.12 -5.04
C ILE A 56 12.45 0.04 -4.77
N CYS A 57 12.49 1.06 -5.64
CA CYS A 57 11.41 2.02 -5.79
C CYS A 57 10.66 1.73 -7.09
N HIS A 58 9.34 1.59 -7.03
CA HIS A 58 8.53 1.45 -8.23
C HIS A 58 7.26 2.28 -8.13
N GLY A 59 7.00 3.08 -9.15
CA GLY A 59 5.80 3.91 -9.24
C GLY A 59 5.26 3.93 -10.66
N GLY A 60 4.02 4.33 -10.82
CA GLY A 60 3.43 4.46 -12.14
C GLY A 60 2.01 5.00 -12.16
N LEU A 61 1.54 5.30 -13.36
CA LEU A 61 0.16 5.72 -13.61
C LEU A 61 -0.73 4.51 -13.89
N LEU A 62 -1.95 4.53 -13.36
CA LEU A 62 -2.99 3.57 -13.70
C LEU A 62 -3.46 3.81 -15.14
N LYS A 63 -3.52 2.75 -15.95
CA LYS A 63 -3.86 2.85 -17.39
C LYS A 63 -5.10 2.03 -17.75
N GLY A 64 -5.82 2.48 -18.78
CA GLY A 64 -7.00 1.80 -19.33
C GLY A 64 -8.04 1.46 -18.25
N ALA A 65 -8.47 0.19 -18.22
CA ALA A 65 -9.46 -0.30 -17.28
C ALA A 65 -9.06 -0.13 -15.79
N GLN A 66 -7.77 0.00 -15.48
CA GLN A 66 -7.31 0.22 -14.10
C GLN A 66 -7.82 1.55 -13.52
N LYS A 67 -8.02 2.58 -14.36
CA LYS A 67 -8.58 3.88 -13.93
C LYS A 67 -10.05 3.77 -13.49
N ASN A 68 -10.77 2.75 -13.96
CA ASN A 68 -12.19 2.57 -13.65
C ASN A 68 -12.41 1.56 -12.51
N ARG A 69 -11.34 1.03 -11.91
CA ARG A 69 -11.44 0.17 -10.73
C ARG A 69 -11.92 0.95 -9.51
N PHE A 70 -12.55 0.25 -8.58
CA PHE A 70 -12.99 0.82 -7.31
C PHE A 70 -11.82 1.39 -6.52
N ILE A 71 -12.08 2.40 -5.69
CA ILE A 71 -11.05 3.07 -4.88
C ILE A 71 -10.26 2.06 -4.05
N VAL A 72 -10.97 1.13 -3.39
CA VAL A 72 -10.36 0.05 -2.59
C VAL A 72 -9.43 -0.85 -3.40
N GLU A 73 -9.80 -1.11 -4.65
CA GLU A 73 -9.03 -1.93 -5.57
C GLU A 73 -7.78 -1.22 -6.08
N LYS A 74 -7.85 0.10 -6.25
CA LYS A 74 -6.71 0.93 -6.63
C LYS A 74 -5.75 1.08 -5.46
N ALA A 75 -6.27 1.30 -4.26
CA ALA A 75 -5.46 1.47 -3.06
C ALA A 75 -4.66 0.21 -2.70
N GLY A 76 -5.24 -0.99 -2.90
CA GLY A 76 -4.50 -2.26 -2.75
C GLY A 76 -3.72 -2.71 -4.00
N TYR A 77 -3.76 -1.97 -5.11
CA TYR A 77 -3.06 -2.35 -6.35
C TYR A 77 -1.53 -2.45 -6.19
N PRO A 78 -0.80 -1.46 -5.61
CA PRO A 78 0.65 -1.54 -5.46
C PRO A 78 1.10 -2.78 -4.69
N PHE A 79 0.38 -3.16 -3.63
CA PHE A 79 0.65 -4.37 -2.86
C PHE A 79 0.54 -5.65 -3.70
N VAL A 80 -0.58 -5.82 -4.40
CA VAL A 80 -0.79 -7.00 -5.26
C VAL A 80 0.22 -7.05 -6.40
N LYS A 81 0.59 -5.88 -6.94
CA LYS A 81 1.62 -5.75 -7.96
C LYS A 81 2.99 -6.18 -7.44
N ALA A 82 3.36 -5.76 -6.22
CA ALA A 82 4.62 -6.18 -5.59
C ALA A 82 4.66 -7.70 -5.40
N CYS A 83 3.59 -8.31 -4.90
CA CYS A 83 3.51 -9.77 -4.71
C CYS A 83 3.66 -10.55 -6.03
N LYS A 84 3.24 -9.96 -7.15
CA LYS A 84 3.34 -10.57 -8.48
C LYS A 84 4.71 -10.38 -9.12
N ASP A 85 5.23 -9.16 -9.07
CA ASP A 85 6.39 -8.76 -9.87
C ASP A 85 7.72 -8.91 -9.10
N LEU A 86 7.66 -8.97 -7.76
CA LEU A 86 8.80 -9.05 -6.84
C LEU A 86 8.73 -10.30 -5.97
N ASP A 87 8.11 -11.36 -6.46
CA ASP A 87 7.89 -12.63 -5.75
C ASP A 87 9.20 -13.20 -5.19
N ASN A 88 10.26 -13.16 -5.97
CA ASN A 88 11.61 -13.58 -5.60
C ASN A 88 12.18 -12.83 -4.38
N MET A 89 11.86 -11.55 -4.21
CA MET A 89 12.31 -10.73 -3.08
C MET A 89 11.39 -10.83 -1.87
N LEU A 90 10.12 -11.19 -2.09
CA LEU A 90 9.10 -11.32 -1.04
C LEU A 90 8.97 -12.76 -0.52
N ALA A 91 9.56 -13.74 -1.22
CA ALA A 91 9.68 -15.13 -0.79
C ALA A 91 10.70 -15.26 0.35
N ARG A 92 10.30 -14.83 1.55
CA ARG A 92 11.10 -14.89 2.79
C ARG A 92 10.58 -15.98 3.72
N GLU A 93 11.47 -16.52 4.55
CA GLU A 93 11.13 -17.54 5.55
C GLU A 93 10.17 -17.00 6.61
N GLU A 94 10.44 -15.81 7.13
CA GLU A 94 9.58 -15.12 8.11
C GLU A 94 8.49 -14.25 7.47
N GLY A 95 8.44 -14.21 6.13
CA GLY A 95 7.57 -13.30 5.39
C GLY A 95 8.07 -11.86 5.38
N PHE A 96 7.14 -10.91 5.20
CA PHE A 96 7.47 -9.48 5.09
C PHE A 96 6.40 -8.58 5.70
N HIS A 97 6.78 -7.34 5.95
CA HIS A 97 5.92 -6.33 6.56
C HIS A 97 5.35 -5.39 5.50
N VAL A 98 4.05 -5.15 5.51
CA VAL A 98 3.37 -4.24 4.58
C VAL A 98 2.92 -3.00 5.34
N TYR A 99 3.33 -1.82 4.89
CA TYR A 99 2.97 -0.53 5.45
C TYR A 99 2.16 0.28 4.43
N TRP A 100 0.99 0.77 4.86
CA TRP A 100 0.15 1.69 4.09
C TRP A 100 -0.71 2.59 4.98
N ASN A 101 -1.22 3.67 4.41
CA ASN A 101 -1.97 4.72 5.11
C ASN A 101 -3.49 4.50 5.17
N HIS A 102 -4.00 3.36 4.68
CA HIS A 102 -5.44 3.16 4.49
C HIS A 102 -5.99 2.01 5.34
N SER A 103 -6.45 2.35 6.54
CA SER A 103 -6.99 1.41 7.54
C SER A 103 -8.13 0.51 7.05
N ASN A 104 -8.93 0.93 6.07
CA ASN A 104 -10.01 0.10 5.53
C ASN A 104 -9.50 -1.08 4.68
N LEU A 105 -8.26 -1.02 4.19
CA LEU A 105 -7.67 -2.13 3.42
C LEU A 105 -7.26 -3.29 4.33
N ASN A 106 -6.92 -3.02 5.59
CA ASN A 106 -6.60 -4.06 6.58
C ASN A 106 -7.75 -5.06 6.70
N LYS A 107 -9.01 -4.60 6.65
CA LYS A 107 -10.19 -5.48 6.74
C LYS A 107 -10.36 -6.42 5.55
N ILE A 108 -9.72 -6.11 4.43
CA ILE A 108 -9.94 -6.77 3.14
C ILE A 108 -8.76 -7.67 2.78
N PHE A 109 -7.55 -7.26 3.17
CA PHE A 109 -6.31 -7.96 2.85
C PHE A 109 -5.69 -8.68 4.07
N ALA A 110 -6.30 -8.60 5.26
CA ALA A 110 -5.87 -9.42 6.38
C ALA A 110 -6.05 -10.91 6.06
N PRO A 111 -5.01 -11.74 6.24
CA PRO A 111 -5.04 -13.16 5.88
C PRO A 111 -6.09 -13.94 6.70
N ASP A 112 -6.37 -13.51 7.93
CA ASP A 112 -7.20 -14.25 8.88
C ASP A 112 -8.67 -13.81 8.92
N ARG A 113 -9.10 -12.90 8.04
CA ARG A 113 -10.44 -12.30 8.10
C ARG A 113 -11.33 -12.71 6.94
N GLU A 114 -12.55 -13.15 7.27
CA GLU A 114 -13.57 -13.40 6.26
C GLU A 114 -14.07 -12.09 5.65
N VAL A 115 -13.88 -11.94 4.34
CA VAL A 115 -14.34 -10.81 3.56
C VAL A 115 -15.72 -11.14 2.96
N ASN A 116 -16.63 -10.16 2.90
CA ASN A 116 -17.95 -10.32 2.29
C ASN A 116 -17.85 -10.97 0.90
N HIS A 117 -18.71 -11.96 0.63
CA HIS A 117 -18.73 -12.74 -0.60
C HIS A 117 -18.59 -11.92 -1.89
N HIS A 118 -19.28 -10.78 -2.01
CA HIS A 118 -19.20 -9.93 -3.21
C HIS A 118 -17.84 -9.26 -3.40
N VAL A 119 -17.19 -8.87 -2.30
CA VAL A 119 -15.86 -8.28 -2.31
C VAL A 119 -14.81 -9.37 -2.53
N LYS A 120 -14.98 -10.53 -1.88
CA LYS A 120 -14.16 -11.72 -2.08
C LYS A 120 -14.16 -12.15 -3.54
N ALA A 121 -15.32 -12.28 -4.18
CA ALA A 121 -15.45 -12.67 -5.59
C ALA A 121 -14.68 -11.73 -6.54
N ARG A 122 -14.68 -10.42 -6.28
CA ARG A 122 -13.94 -9.45 -7.10
C ARG A 122 -12.44 -9.47 -6.85
N LEU A 123 -12.03 -9.77 -5.62
CA LEU A 123 -10.64 -9.89 -5.22
C LEU A 123 -10.09 -11.30 -5.43
N GLN A 124 -10.89 -12.28 -5.90
CA GLN A 124 -10.47 -13.69 -6.08
C GLN A 124 -9.18 -13.83 -6.89
N HIS A 125 -9.08 -13.12 -8.03
CA HIS A 125 -7.86 -13.15 -8.84
C HIS A 125 -6.63 -12.61 -8.10
N ARG A 126 -6.83 -11.73 -7.11
CA ARG A 126 -5.77 -11.19 -6.23
C ARG A 126 -5.50 -12.13 -5.07
N ALA A 127 -6.53 -12.74 -4.49
CA ALA A 127 -6.39 -13.74 -3.42
C ALA A 127 -5.52 -14.92 -3.86
N LEU A 128 -5.61 -15.35 -5.13
CA LEU A 128 -4.71 -16.35 -5.69
C LEU A 128 -3.25 -15.90 -5.71
N THR A 129 -3.00 -14.63 -6.07
CA THR A 129 -1.64 -14.04 -6.02
C THR A 129 -1.12 -13.90 -4.59
N LEU A 130 -1.99 -13.56 -3.65
CA LEU A 130 -1.63 -13.34 -2.25
C LEU A 130 -1.51 -14.64 -1.45
N GLY A 131 -2.15 -15.72 -1.88
CA GLY A 131 -2.17 -16.99 -1.15
C GLY A 131 -0.79 -17.67 -1.02
N GLY A 132 0.20 -17.26 -1.81
CA GLY A 132 1.59 -17.70 -1.68
C GLY A 132 2.48 -16.78 -0.83
N CYS A 133 1.97 -15.64 -0.37
CA CYS A 133 2.76 -14.63 0.33
C CYS A 133 2.51 -14.71 1.85
N ARG A 134 3.58 -14.75 2.63
CA ARG A 134 3.53 -14.58 4.09
C ARG A 134 3.79 -13.11 4.41
N TYR A 135 2.79 -12.42 4.95
CA TYR A 135 2.92 -11.00 5.25
C TYR A 135 2.13 -10.57 6.47
N ILE A 136 2.60 -9.49 7.10
CA ILE A 136 1.94 -8.81 8.22
C ILE A 136 1.61 -7.39 7.78
N ILE A 137 0.36 -6.97 7.95
CA ILE A 137 -0.07 -5.62 7.59
C ILE A 137 0.04 -4.69 8.80
N HIS A 138 0.76 -3.60 8.62
CA HIS A 138 0.90 -2.49 9.55
C HIS A 138 0.24 -1.23 8.98
N HIS A 139 -0.52 -0.54 9.81
CA HIS A 139 -1.04 0.77 9.47
C HIS A 139 -0.02 1.84 9.88
N ILE A 140 0.34 2.72 8.95
CA ILE A 140 1.21 3.87 9.19
C ILE A 140 0.43 5.16 8.90
N ALA A 141 0.69 6.24 9.63
CA ALA A 141 0.08 7.52 9.31
C ALA A 141 0.57 8.01 7.93
N GLY A 142 -0.29 8.70 7.16
CA GLY A 142 0.10 9.23 5.85
C GLY A 142 1.36 10.11 5.92
N GLU A 143 1.43 10.98 6.92
CA GLU A 143 2.59 11.85 7.19
C GLU A 143 3.90 11.08 7.45
N SER A 144 3.82 9.81 7.82
CA SER A 144 4.95 8.93 8.09
C SER A 144 5.27 8.01 6.90
N ASN A 145 4.39 7.89 5.90
CA ASN A 145 4.58 7.06 4.70
C ASN A 145 5.41 7.76 3.60
N LEU A 146 6.44 8.49 4.02
CA LEU A 146 7.18 9.43 3.17
C LEU A 146 7.78 8.78 1.92
N TRP A 147 8.12 7.48 1.98
CA TRP A 147 8.75 6.75 0.88
C TRP A 147 7.79 6.57 -0.29
N ALA A 148 6.57 6.11 -0.01
CA ALA A 148 5.56 5.90 -1.03
C ALA A 148 5.01 7.25 -1.55
N ASP A 149 4.78 8.21 -0.65
CA ASP A 149 4.32 9.56 -1.02
C ASP A 149 5.30 10.25 -1.98
N PHE A 150 6.61 10.11 -1.75
CA PHE A 150 7.64 10.70 -2.61
C PHE A 150 7.57 10.14 -4.04
N ILE A 151 7.47 8.83 -4.19
CA ILE A 151 7.35 8.16 -5.48
C ILE A 151 6.03 8.52 -6.18
N LEU A 152 4.95 8.68 -5.42
CA LEU A 152 3.65 9.04 -5.95
C LEU A 152 3.64 10.48 -6.49
N CYS A 153 4.31 11.40 -5.78
CA CYS A 153 4.50 12.79 -6.18
C CYS A 153 5.41 12.95 -7.40
N TRP A 154 6.43 12.11 -7.58
CA TRP A 154 7.28 12.12 -8.78
C TRP A 154 6.52 11.84 -10.09
N GLY A 155 5.38 11.16 -10.03
CA GLY A 155 4.52 10.91 -11.18
C GLY A 155 3.48 12.00 -11.48
N HIS A 156 3.39 13.05 -10.65
CA HIS A 156 2.42 14.13 -10.80
C HIS A 156 3.15 15.45 -11.10
N PRO A 157 2.95 16.09 -12.27
CA PRO A 157 3.20 17.52 -12.35
C PRO A 157 2.28 18.16 -11.31
N THR A 158 2.84 18.94 -10.39
CA THR A 158 2.11 19.67 -9.37
C THR A 158 0.88 20.33 -9.99
N LEU A 159 -0.31 19.79 -9.75
CA LEU A 159 -1.52 20.58 -9.92
C LEU A 159 -1.48 21.59 -8.78
N PRO A 160 -1.59 22.90 -9.06
CA PRO A 160 -1.69 23.88 -7.99
C PRO A 160 -2.86 23.48 -7.10
N THR A 161 -2.61 23.50 -5.80
CA THR A 161 -3.57 23.31 -4.73
C THR A 161 -4.80 24.18 -4.96
N VAL A 162 -5.80 23.64 -5.65
CA VAL A 162 -7.16 24.16 -5.59
C VAL A 162 -7.86 23.29 -4.57
N VAL A 163 -7.90 23.81 -3.34
CA VAL A 163 -8.82 23.34 -2.31
C VAL A 163 -10.23 23.71 -2.76
N GLU A 164 -10.78 22.95 -3.71
CA GLU A 164 -12.23 22.83 -3.81
C GLU A 164 -12.61 21.61 -2.99
N ALA A 165 -12.97 21.87 -1.73
CA ALA A 165 -13.71 20.93 -0.93
C ALA A 165 -14.95 20.51 -1.74
N LEU A 166 -14.90 19.33 -2.37
CA LEU A 166 -16.06 18.74 -3.01
C LEU A 166 -17.10 18.55 -1.92
N ALA A 167 -18.11 19.41 -1.92
CA ALA A 167 -19.21 19.40 -0.97
C ALA A 167 -19.84 18.00 -0.98
N ILE A 168 -19.65 17.26 0.11
CA ILE A 168 -20.30 15.97 0.32
C ILE A 168 -21.80 16.25 0.47
N LYS A 169 -22.56 16.12 -0.61
CA LYS A 169 -24.03 16.09 -0.53
C LYS A 169 -24.42 14.80 0.18
N ARG A 170 -24.71 14.90 1.47
CA ARG A 170 -25.42 13.86 2.23
C ARG A 170 -26.74 13.57 1.50
N VAL A 171 -26.86 12.38 0.92
CA VAL A 171 -28.13 11.86 0.40
C VAL A 171 -28.84 11.17 1.55
N THR A 172 -29.88 11.80 2.10
CA THR A 172 -30.84 11.16 2.99
C THR A 172 -31.86 10.40 2.15
N THR A 173 -31.84 9.07 2.21
CA THR A 173 -32.92 8.24 1.67
C THR A 173 -34.18 8.45 2.51
N ARG A 174 -35.27 8.91 1.89
CA ARG A 174 -36.60 8.94 2.51
C ARG A 174 -37.04 7.49 2.78
N SER A 175 -36.98 7.05 4.03
CA SER A 175 -37.84 5.96 4.47
C SER A 175 -39.26 6.51 4.56
N ALA A 176 -40.08 6.16 3.56
CA ALA A 176 -41.52 6.25 3.69
C ALA A 176 -41.95 5.30 4.82
N GLN A 177 -42.56 5.84 5.87
CA GLN A 177 -43.44 5.10 6.76
C GLN A 177 -44.74 5.88 6.87
N THR A 178 -45.69 5.47 6.04
CA THR A 178 -47.14 5.58 6.29
C THR A 178 -47.46 4.66 7.48
N LEU A 179 -48.28 5.13 8.42
CA LEU A 179 -49.08 4.42 9.46
C LEU A 179 -49.43 5.48 10.53
N SER A 180 -50.65 5.85 10.87
CA SER A 180 -52.02 5.45 10.52
C SER A 180 -52.92 6.68 10.74
#